data_AF-A0A8I1X3B2-F1
#
_entry.id   AF-A0A8I1X3B2-F1
#
_cell.length_a   1.000
_cell.length_b   1.000
_cell.length_c   1.000
_cell.angle_alpha   90.00
_cell.angle_beta   90.00
_cell.angle_gamma   90.00
#
_symmetry.space_group_name_H-M   'P 1'
#
loop_
_entity.id
_entity.type
_entity.pdbx_description
1 polymer ?
#
loop_
_entity_poly.entity_id
_entity_poly.type
_entity_poly.pdbx_seq_one_letter_code
_entity_poly.pdbx_strand_id
1 'polypeptide(L)'
;SGFEGCVHIEDRPEGGHKDFSRIIEHAKSTKAPENIENGSIIGGFAHDQVFKLADKVVDAVKSGAIRKFFVMAGCDGRMKSREYYTEFAEKLPRDTVILTAGCAKFRYNKLPLGDIGGIPRVLDAGQCNDSYSLVMIALKLKEIFGLESVNDLPLSYNIAWYEQKAVIVLLALLYLGVNNIHLGPSLPA
;
A
#
# COMPACT_ATOMS: atom_id res chain seq x y z
N SER A 1 7.46 -12.02 -18.52
CA SER A 1 6.22 -11.55 -19.20
C SER A 1 6.43 -11.66 -20.70
N GLY A 2 5.36 -11.82 -21.48
CA GLY A 2 5.43 -11.91 -22.94
C GLY A 2 4.15 -11.37 -23.58
N PHE A 3 4.30 -10.76 -24.75
CA PHE A 3 3.21 -10.30 -25.60
C PHE A 3 3.68 -10.35 -27.05
N GLU A 4 2.82 -10.78 -27.97
CA GLU A 4 3.19 -10.94 -29.38
C GLU A 4 3.66 -9.62 -29.99
N GLY A 5 4.77 -9.64 -30.73
CA GLY A 5 5.38 -8.46 -31.32
C GLY A 5 6.19 -7.58 -30.35
N CYS A 6 6.17 -7.84 -29.05
CA CYS A 6 7.03 -7.15 -28.08
C CYS A 6 8.38 -7.86 -27.94
N VAL A 7 9.45 -7.08 -27.91
CA VAL A 7 10.81 -7.58 -27.66
C VAL A 7 10.90 -8.17 -26.26
N HIS A 8 11.38 -9.41 -26.16
CA HIS A 8 11.68 -10.06 -24.89
C HIS A 8 13.13 -9.80 -24.47
N ILE A 9 13.35 -9.54 -23.17
CA ILE A 9 14.68 -9.53 -22.56
C ILE A 9 14.83 -10.84 -21.82
N GLU A 10 15.68 -11.71 -22.36
CA GLU A 10 15.94 -13.04 -21.84
C GLU A 10 16.35 -13.03 -20.36
N ASP A 11 16.24 -14.19 -19.74
CA ASP A 11 16.67 -14.35 -18.36
C ASP A 11 18.19 -14.21 -18.22
N ARG A 12 18.60 -13.74 -17.05
CA ARG A 12 20.01 -13.63 -16.72
C ARG A 12 20.62 -15.04 -16.69
N PRO A 13 21.87 -15.22 -17.15
CA PRO A 13 22.60 -16.43 -16.86
C PRO A 13 22.83 -16.55 -15.35
N GLU A 14 23.12 -17.76 -14.88
CA GLU A 14 23.44 -18.00 -13.47
C GLU A 14 24.64 -17.16 -13.04
N GLY A 15 24.52 -16.47 -11.89
CA GLY A 15 25.52 -15.52 -11.40
C GLY A 15 25.68 -14.24 -12.23
N GLY A 16 24.92 -14.06 -13.31
CA GLY A 16 25.02 -12.90 -14.20
C GLY A 16 23.90 -11.86 -14.06
N HIS A 17 23.74 -11.03 -15.09
CA HIS A 17 22.73 -9.99 -15.19
C HIS A 17 21.99 -10.06 -16.53
N LYS A 18 20.81 -9.44 -16.60
CA LYS A 18 20.10 -9.27 -17.87
C LYS A 18 20.81 -8.23 -18.73
N ASP A 19 20.84 -8.43 -20.04
CA ASP A 19 21.35 -7.43 -20.97
C ASP A 19 20.26 -6.40 -21.32
N PHE A 20 20.46 -5.15 -20.89
CA PHE A 20 19.57 -4.02 -21.18
C PHE A 20 20.12 -3.08 -22.27
N SER A 21 21.22 -3.45 -22.95
CA SER A 21 21.87 -2.61 -23.98
C SER A 21 20.90 -2.10 -25.04
N ARG A 22 20.04 -3.00 -25.56
CA ARG A 22 19.05 -2.68 -26.59
C ARG A 22 18.05 -1.61 -26.16
N ILE A 23 17.53 -1.67 -24.93
CA ILE A 23 16.55 -0.68 -24.45
C ILE A 23 17.22 0.68 -24.16
N ILE A 24 18.47 0.67 -23.73
CA ILE A 24 19.28 1.88 -23.52
C ILE A 24 19.54 2.59 -24.85
N GLU A 25 19.99 1.86 -25.88
CA GLU A 25 20.21 2.43 -27.22
C GLU A 25 18.91 2.94 -27.85
N HIS A 26 17.81 2.20 -27.69
CA HIS A 26 16.51 2.66 -28.15
C HIS A 26 16.10 3.98 -27.46
N ALA A 27 16.26 4.09 -26.14
CA ALA A 27 15.88 5.29 -25.37
C ALA A 27 16.60 6.55 -25.86
N LYS A 28 17.87 6.46 -26.29
CA LYS A 28 18.63 7.61 -26.83
C LYS A 28 18.03 8.19 -28.12
N SER A 29 17.27 7.39 -28.87
CA SER A 29 16.58 7.80 -30.10
C SER A 29 15.18 8.36 -29.87
N THR A 30 14.68 8.31 -28.63
CA THR A 30 13.33 8.75 -28.26
C THR A 30 13.32 10.18 -27.72
N LYS A 31 12.16 10.84 -27.79
CA LYS A 31 11.96 12.13 -27.14
C LYS A 31 11.91 11.96 -25.62
N ALA A 32 12.26 13.01 -24.89
CA ALA A 32 12.02 13.07 -23.45
C ALA A 32 10.52 12.88 -23.13
N PRO A 33 10.16 12.32 -21.97
CA PRO A 33 8.77 12.17 -21.56
C PRO A 33 8.04 13.51 -21.50
N GLU A 34 6.79 13.53 -21.96
CA GLU A 34 5.89 14.67 -21.77
C GLU A 34 5.42 14.72 -20.31
N ASN A 35 5.49 15.91 -19.68
CA ASN A 35 5.05 16.09 -18.30
C ASN A 35 3.51 15.99 -18.23
N ILE A 36 3.01 15.08 -17.38
CA ILE A 36 1.56 14.90 -17.14
C ILE A 36 1.09 15.49 -15.82
N GLU A 37 2.00 15.69 -14.86
CA GLU A 37 1.71 16.24 -13.54
C GLU A 37 3.00 16.75 -12.86
N ASN A 38 2.83 17.59 -11.85
CA ASN A 38 3.92 18.12 -11.02
C ASN A 38 3.63 17.86 -9.53
N GLY A 39 4.67 17.65 -8.74
CA GLY A 39 4.55 17.44 -7.30
C GLY A 39 5.44 16.30 -6.79
N SER A 40 5.11 15.81 -5.60
CA SER A 40 5.83 14.72 -4.94
C SER A 40 4.86 13.81 -4.21
N ILE A 41 5.21 12.53 -4.11
CA ILE A 41 4.50 11.55 -3.30
C ILE A 41 5.47 11.08 -2.21
N ILE A 42 4.99 11.04 -0.97
CA ILE A 42 5.76 10.55 0.17
C ILE A 42 5.44 9.05 0.36
N GLY A 43 6.46 8.23 0.56
CA GLY A 43 6.33 6.80 0.85
C GLY A 43 7.57 6.26 1.56
N GLY A 44 7.68 4.94 1.67
CA GLY A 44 8.82 4.28 2.35
C GLY A 44 8.56 3.93 3.81
N PHE A 45 7.29 3.81 4.20
CA PHE A 45 6.86 3.43 5.56
C PHE A 45 6.74 1.91 5.71
N ALA A 46 7.77 1.17 5.28
CA ALA A 46 7.90 -0.26 5.57
C ALA A 46 8.15 -0.48 7.08
N HIS A 47 8.11 -1.74 7.54
CA HIS A 47 8.10 -2.07 8.97
C HIS A 47 9.26 -1.43 9.75
N ASP A 48 10.49 -1.45 9.24
CA ASP A 48 11.67 -0.90 9.93
C ASP A 48 11.55 0.61 10.15
N GLN A 49 11.08 1.35 9.13
CA GLN A 49 10.88 2.78 9.24
C GLN A 49 9.75 3.11 10.20
N VAL A 50 8.65 2.36 10.20
CA VAL A 50 7.54 2.58 11.12
C VAL A 50 7.92 2.21 12.56
N PHE A 51 8.74 1.17 12.76
CA PHE A 51 9.24 0.82 14.08
C PHE A 51 10.12 1.91 14.69
N LYS A 52 10.95 2.59 13.89
CA LYS A 52 11.71 3.77 14.33
C LYS A 52 10.82 4.96 14.72
N LEU A 53 9.58 4.98 14.21
CA LEU A 53 8.58 6.00 14.52
C LEU A 53 7.54 5.50 15.54
N ALA A 54 7.72 4.31 16.13
CA ALA A 54 6.71 3.64 16.95
C ALA A 54 6.28 4.51 18.14
N ASP A 55 7.21 5.11 18.87
CA ASP A 55 6.90 5.97 20.02
C ASP A 55 5.99 7.13 19.61
N LYS A 56 6.32 7.80 18.51
CA LYS A 56 5.53 8.92 17.97
C LYS A 56 4.13 8.47 17.54
N VAL A 57 4.02 7.30 16.89
CA VAL A 57 2.73 6.73 16.47
C VAL A 57 1.89 6.36 17.70
N VAL A 58 2.50 5.75 18.71
CA VAL A 58 1.86 5.32 19.95
C VAL A 58 1.36 6.53 20.74
N ASP A 59 2.16 7.58 20.86
CA ASP A 59 1.77 8.82 21.53
C ASP A 59 0.61 9.51 20.80
N ALA A 60 0.63 9.51 19.47
CA ALA A 60 -0.47 10.05 18.67
C ALA A 60 -1.77 9.26 18.87
N VAL A 61 -1.70 7.93 19.03
CA VAL A 61 -2.87 7.10 19.36
C VAL A 61 -3.34 7.35 20.80
N LYS A 62 -2.43 7.34 21.78
CA LYS A 62 -2.76 7.54 23.21
C LYS A 62 -3.34 8.92 23.50
N SER A 63 -2.86 9.95 22.82
CA SER A 63 -3.39 11.31 22.93
C SER A 63 -4.73 11.51 22.21
N GLY A 64 -5.17 10.54 21.40
CA GLY A 64 -6.37 10.65 20.58
C GLY A 64 -6.18 11.45 19.29
N ALA A 65 -4.95 11.91 18.98
CA ALA A 65 -4.65 12.60 17.72
C ALA A 65 -4.86 11.69 16.50
N ILE A 66 -4.54 10.40 16.63
CA ILE A 66 -4.92 9.35 15.69
C ILE A 66 -5.96 8.46 16.34
N ARG A 67 -7.21 8.60 15.91
CA ARG A 67 -8.33 7.78 16.40
C ARG A 67 -8.35 6.40 15.76
N LYS A 68 -7.99 6.31 14.47
CA LYS A 68 -8.15 5.06 13.71
C LYS A 68 -7.22 4.97 12.51
N PHE A 69 -6.80 3.74 12.21
CA PHE A 69 -6.09 3.37 11.00
C PHE A 69 -7.00 2.62 10.03
N PHE A 70 -6.88 2.92 8.74
CA PHE A 70 -7.56 2.21 7.66
C PHE A 70 -6.55 1.53 6.76
N VAL A 71 -6.54 0.20 6.77
CA VAL A 71 -5.75 -0.59 5.83
C VAL A 71 -6.49 -0.60 4.49
N MET A 72 -6.02 0.25 3.57
CA MET A 72 -6.56 0.37 2.20
C MET A 72 -5.61 -0.20 1.14
N ALA A 73 -4.84 -1.22 1.52
CA ALA A 73 -3.88 -1.88 0.65
C ALA A 73 -4.54 -2.72 -0.46
N GLY A 74 -3.70 -3.24 -1.35
CA GLY A 74 -4.05 -4.25 -2.35
C GLY A 74 -3.82 -3.79 -3.79
N CYS A 75 -4.70 -4.21 -4.69
CA CYS A 75 -4.55 -4.02 -6.14
C CYS A 75 -5.67 -3.18 -6.75
N ASP A 76 -5.29 -2.21 -7.59
CA ASP A 76 -6.22 -1.38 -8.37
C ASP A 76 -6.64 -2.08 -9.68
N GLY A 77 -7.68 -1.55 -10.32
CA GLY A 77 -8.22 -2.03 -11.59
C GLY A 77 -9.07 -0.96 -12.30
N ARG A 78 -9.68 -1.34 -13.42
CA ARG A 78 -10.33 -0.39 -14.35
C ARG A 78 -11.77 -0.01 -13.99
N MET A 79 -12.45 -0.79 -13.16
CA MET A 79 -13.89 -0.62 -12.89
C MET A 79 -14.19 0.73 -12.24
N LYS A 80 -15.18 1.46 -12.77
CA LYS A 80 -15.60 2.76 -12.23
C LYS A 80 -15.99 2.70 -10.75
N SER A 81 -16.56 1.58 -10.29
CA SER A 81 -16.90 1.35 -8.88
C SER A 81 -15.72 1.52 -7.91
N ARG A 82 -14.47 1.53 -8.39
CA ARG A 82 -13.28 1.81 -7.58
C ARG A 82 -13.10 3.28 -7.23
N GLU A 83 -13.87 4.20 -7.83
CA GLU A 83 -14.03 5.59 -7.35
C GLU A 83 -14.42 5.62 -5.86
N TYR A 84 -15.11 4.58 -5.38
CA TYR A 84 -15.36 4.34 -3.97
C TYR A 84 -14.12 4.54 -3.09
N TYR A 85 -12.94 4.01 -3.47
CA TYR A 85 -11.74 4.11 -2.65
C TYR A 85 -11.16 5.54 -2.60
N THR A 86 -11.29 6.29 -3.68
CA THR A 86 -10.93 7.71 -3.73
C THR A 86 -11.86 8.51 -2.83
N GLU A 87 -13.17 8.39 -3.02
CA GLU A 87 -14.16 9.09 -2.22
C GLU A 87 -14.09 8.73 -0.73
N PHE A 88 -13.84 7.46 -0.42
CA PHE A 88 -13.66 6.98 0.95
C PHE A 88 -12.47 7.70 1.61
N ALA A 89 -11.32 7.76 0.93
CA ALA A 89 -10.13 8.43 1.45
C ALA A 89 -10.34 9.94 1.65
N GLU A 90 -11.07 10.61 0.76
CA GLU A 90 -11.38 12.05 0.90
C GLU A 90 -12.33 12.34 2.06
N LYS A 91 -13.32 11.46 2.26
CA LYS A 91 -14.35 11.59 3.30
C LYS A 91 -13.88 11.10 4.68
N LEU A 92 -12.70 10.46 4.76
CA LEU A 92 -12.14 10.01 6.03
C LEU A 92 -11.89 11.19 6.97
N PRO A 93 -12.33 11.11 8.24
CA PRO A 93 -12.05 12.12 9.24
C PRO A 93 -10.56 12.46 9.35
N ARG A 94 -10.23 13.72 9.63
CA ARG A 94 -8.84 14.21 9.64
C ARG A 94 -7.95 13.57 10.72
N ASP A 95 -8.56 12.92 11.72
CA ASP A 95 -7.91 12.19 12.81
C ASP A 95 -7.65 10.70 12.48
N THR A 96 -7.67 10.32 11.19
CA THR A 96 -7.42 8.94 10.74
C THR A 96 -6.23 8.86 9.80
N VAL A 97 -5.55 7.72 9.80
CA VAL A 97 -4.41 7.42 8.92
C VAL A 97 -4.71 6.23 8.01
N ILE A 98 -4.34 6.33 6.74
CA ILE A 98 -4.41 5.25 5.76
C ILE A 98 -3.08 4.50 5.75
N LEU A 99 -3.13 3.18 5.92
CA LEU A 99 -2.00 2.27 5.71
C LEU A 99 -2.19 1.60 4.35
N THR A 100 -1.20 1.70 3.46
CA THR A 100 -1.30 1.16 2.10
C THR A 100 -0.05 0.40 1.66
N ALA A 101 -0.26 -0.52 0.74
CA ALA A 101 0.73 -1.32 0.04
C ALA A 101 0.11 -1.80 -1.28
N GLY A 102 0.88 -1.87 -2.36
CA GLY A 102 0.40 -2.27 -3.68
C GLY A 102 -0.30 -1.16 -4.46
N CYS A 103 -0.72 -1.45 -5.70
CA CYS A 103 -1.20 -0.42 -6.62
C CYS A 103 -2.55 0.20 -6.25
N ALA A 104 -3.30 -0.35 -5.28
CA ALA A 104 -4.50 0.30 -4.73
C ALA A 104 -4.23 1.74 -4.25
N LYS A 105 -2.99 2.03 -3.84
CA LYS A 105 -2.54 3.37 -3.42
C LYS A 105 -2.83 4.48 -4.42
N PHE A 106 -2.84 4.18 -5.73
CA PHE A 106 -3.01 5.19 -6.77
C PHE A 106 -4.40 5.84 -6.76
N ARG A 107 -5.37 5.27 -6.03
CA ARG A 107 -6.68 5.87 -5.82
C ARG A 107 -6.67 7.07 -4.87
N TYR A 108 -5.64 7.24 -4.04
CA TYR A 108 -5.63 8.27 -3.00
C TYR A 108 -4.25 8.84 -2.64
N ASN A 109 -3.13 8.29 -3.13
CA ASN A 109 -1.78 8.75 -2.78
C ASN A 109 -1.39 10.12 -3.37
N LYS A 110 -2.22 10.67 -4.26
CA LYS A 110 -2.07 12.01 -4.84
C LYS A 110 -3.05 13.04 -4.25
N LEU A 111 -3.90 12.61 -3.31
CA LEU A 111 -4.83 13.52 -2.64
C LEU A 111 -4.10 14.35 -1.57
N PRO A 112 -4.48 15.62 -1.37
CA PRO A 112 -3.87 16.49 -0.35
C PRO A 112 -4.44 16.17 1.05
N LEU A 113 -4.21 14.95 1.55
CA LEU A 113 -4.81 14.48 2.81
C LEU A 113 -4.13 15.03 4.06
N GLY A 114 -2.92 15.60 3.94
CA GLY A 114 -2.18 16.22 5.03
C GLY A 114 -1.48 15.23 5.96
N ASP A 115 -1.14 15.70 7.17
CA ASP A 115 -0.47 14.95 8.22
C ASP A 115 -1.14 15.17 9.59
N ILE A 116 -0.80 14.31 10.56
CA ILE A 116 -1.20 14.41 11.96
C ILE A 116 0.07 14.48 12.79
N GLY A 117 0.39 15.66 13.33
CA GLY A 117 1.61 15.86 14.13
C GLY A 117 2.90 15.53 13.38
N GLY A 118 2.94 15.76 12.07
CA GLY A 118 4.05 15.39 11.18
C GLY A 118 4.10 13.91 10.77
N ILE A 119 3.04 13.13 11.01
CA ILE A 119 2.86 11.77 10.46
C ILE A 119 1.94 11.88 9.24
N PRO A 120 2.40 11.58 8.01
CA PRO A 120 1.53 11.65 6.84
C PRO A 120 0.26 10.80 6.99
N ARG A 121 -0.88 11.32 6.56
CA ARG A 121 -2.16 10.58 6.62
C ARG A 121 -2.25 9.41 5.63
N VAL A 122 -1.27 9.26 4.75
CA VAL A 122 -1.08 8.07 3.91
C VAL A 122 0.32 7.52 4.16
N LEU A 123 0.40 6.35 4.78
CA LEU A 123 1.66 5.64 5.02
C LEU A 123 1.77 4.51 4.01
N ASP A 124 2.58 4.74 2.98
CA ASP A 124 2.86 3.77 1.92
C ASP A 124 4.04 2.87 2.27
N ALA A 125 3.75 1.60 2.54
CA ALA A 125 4.73 0.58 2.87
C ALA A 125 5.44 -0.02 1.65
N GLY A 126 4.91 0.17 0.43
CA GLY A 126 5.55 -0.31 -0.80
C GLY A 126 4.64 -1.11 -1.74
N GLN A 127 5.17 -2.17 -2.33
CA GLN A 127 4.49 -3.06 -3.27
C GLN A 127 3.44 -3.93 -2.56
N CYS A 128 2.68 -4.75 -3.30
CA CYS A 128 1.63 -5.58 -2.69
C CYS A 128 2.20 -6.61 -1.70
N ASN A 129 3.42 -7.10 -1.92
CA ASN A 129 4.17 -7.94 -0.97
C ASN A 129 4.52 -7.21 0.34
N ASP A 130 4.64 -5.88 0.33
CA ASP A 130 4.87 -5.09 1.55
C ASP A 130 3.63 -4.98 2.44
N SER A 131 2.51 -5.63 2.06
CA SER A 131 1.43 -5.94 3.01
C SER A 131 1.95 -6.74 4.22
N TYR A 132 3.07 -7.46 4.07
CA TYR A 132 3.83 -8.03 5.18
C TYR A 132 4.22 -6.96 6.21
N SER A 133 4.73 -5.81 5.77
CA SER A 133 5.06 -4.69 6.69
C SER A 133 3.84 -4.22 7.46
N LEU A 134 2.66 -4.16 6.83
CA LEU A 134 1.43 -3.74 7.50
C LEU A 134 1.00 -4.72 8.61
N VAL A 135 1.19 -6.02 8.37
CA VAL A 135 1.00 -7.05 9.40
C VAL A 135 1.99 -6.88 10.55
N MET A 136 3.27 -6.68 10.24
CA MET A 136 4.31 -6.48 11.25
C MET A 136 4.04 -5.24 12.12
N ILE A 137 3.55 -4.16 11.51
CA ILE A 137 3.10 -2.95 12.21
C ILE A 137 1.92 -3.25 13.12
N ALA A 138 0.90 -3.95 12.63
CA ALA A 138 -0.26 -4.33 13.45
C ALA A 138 0.14 -5.22 14.64
N LEU A 139 0.99 -6.23 14.43
CA LEU A 139 1.50 -7.08 15.50
C LEU A 139 2.31 -6.28 16.54
N LYS A 140 3.12 -5.32 16.10
CA LYS A 140 3.88 -4.47 17.02
C LYS A 140 2.98 -3.55 17.83
N LEU A 141 1.94 -2.98 17.21
CA LEU A 141 0.96 -2.17 17.93
C LEU A 141 0.17 -3.02 18.94
N LYS A 142 -0.25 -4.24 18.56
CA LYS A 142 -0.90 -5.19 19.48
C LYS A 142 -0.04 -5.42 20.72
N GLU A 143 1.26 -5.70 20.53
CA GLU A 143 2.23 -5.88 21.61
C GLU A 143 2.33 -4.64 22.50
N ILE A 144 2.52 -3.45 21.92
CA ILE A 144 2.69 -2.20 22.67
C ILE A 144 1.44 -1.84 23.49
N PHE A 145 0.25 -2.11 22.95
CA PHE A 145 -1.01 -1.86 23.66
C PHE A 145 -1.44 -2.99 24.59
N GLY A 146 -0.68 -4.09 24.66
CA GLY A 146 -1.01 -5.24 25.50
C GLY A 146 -2.35 -5.88 25.15
N LEU A 147 -2.71 -5.90 23.86
CA LEU A 147 -3.98 -6.44 23.38
C LEU A 147 -3.86 -7.94 23.11
N GLU A 148 -4.94 -8.69 23.33
CA GLU A 148 -4.99 -10.14 23.07
C GLU A 148 -5.08 -10.43 21.57
N SER A 149 -5.86 -9.63 20.82
CA SER A 149 -6.07 -9.80 19.38
C SER A 149 -5.59 -8.60 18.57
N VAL A 150 -5.13 -8.85 17.34
CA VAL A 150 -4.91 -7.78 16.34
C VAL A 150 -6.23 -7.10 15.94
N ASN A 151 -7.36 -7.77 16.15
CA ASN A 151 -8.69 -7.23 15.87
C ASN A 151 -9.15 -6.19 16.91
N ASP A 152 -8.49 -6.12 18.07
CA ASP A 152 -8.80 -5.15 19.13
C ASP A 152 -8.11 -3.80 18.89
N LEU A 153 -7.20 -3.74 17.92
CA LEU A 153 -6.57 -2.49 17.51
C LEU A 153 -7.59 -1.57 16.83
N PRO A 154 -7.35 -0.24 16.87
CA PRO A 154 -8.15 0.72 16.11
C PRO A 154 -7.81 0.66 14.61
N LEU A 155 -7.89 -0.53 14.01
CA LEU A 155 -7.66 -0.84 12.61
C LEU A 155 -8.97 -1.21 11.92
N SER A 156 -9.11 -0.84 10.65
CA SER A 156 -10.16 -1.38 9.79
C SER A 156 -9.61 -1.71 8.43
N TYR A 157 -10.01 -2.86 7.90
CA TYR A 157 -9.51 -3.40 6.64
C TYR A 157 -10.55 -3.12 5.55
N ASN A 158 -10.18 -2.25 4.61
CA ASN A 158 -10.97 -1.90 3.43
C ASN A 158 -10.10 -2.12 2.17
N ILE A 159 -9.94 -3.39 1.81
CA ILE A 159 -8.94 -3.89 0.85
C ILE A 159 -9.51 -3.93 -0.56
N ALA A 160 -8.73 -3.45 -1.52
CA ALA A 160 -9.02 -3.61 -2.94
C ALA A 160 -8.26 -4.81 -3.50
N TRP A 161 -8.90 -5.67 -4.28
CA TRP A 161 -8.21 -6.79 -4.95
C TRP A 161 -8.41 -6.76 -6.47
N TYR A 162 -7.55 -7.44 -7.22
CA TYR A 162 -7.67 -7.57 -8.68
C TYR A 162 -7.11 -8.90 -9.21
N GLU A 163 -5.90 -9.26 -8.82
CA GLU A 163 -5.21 -10.47 -9.29
C GLU A 163 -4.74 -11.36 -8.12
N GLN A 164 -4.04 -12.45 -8.44
CA GLN A 164 -3.82 -13.57 -7.53
C GLN A 164 -2.84 -13.24 -6.38
N LYS A 165 -1.94 -12.26 -6.52
CA LYS A 165 -1.13 -11.82 -5.38
C LYS A 165 -1.99 -11.17 -4.29
N ALA A 166 -3.06 -10.46 -4.65
CA ALA A 166 -4.01 -9.97 -3.64
C ALA A 166 -4.73 -11.13 -2.91
N VAL A 167 -4.97 -12.25 -3.60
CA VAL A 167 -5.57 -13.45 -2.98
C VAL A 167 -4.64 -14.05 -1.92
N ILE A 168 -3.35 -14.24 -2.22
CA ILE A 168 -2.43 -14.80 -1.20
C ILE A 168 -2.22 -13.84 -0.01
N VAL A 169 -2.26 -12.52 -0.23
CA VAL A 169 -2.27 -11.53 0.86
C VAL A 169 -3.52 -11.67 1.73
N LEU A 170 -4.70 -11.82 1.13
CA LEU A 170 -5.94 -12.06 1.86
C LEU A 170 -5.87 -13.36 2.68
N LEU A 171 -5.42 -14.47 2.09
CA LEU A 171 -5.26 -15.74 2.79
C LEU A 171 -4.27 -15.63 3.96
N ALA A 172 -3.19 -14.87 3.82
CA ALA A 172 -2.26 -14.60 4.90
C ALA A 172 -2.92 -13.83 6.06
N LEU A 173 -3.73 -12.80 5.76
CA LEU A 173 -4.49 -12.06 6.78
C LEU A 173 -5.48 -12.97 7.52
N LEU A 174 -6.21 -13.82 6.80
CA LEU A 174 -7.14 -14.79 7.38
C LEU A 174 -6.40 -15.81 8.26
N TYR A 175 -5.26 -16.32 7.82
CA TYR A 175 -4.41 -17.22 8.61
C TYR A 175 -3.93 -16.58 9.92
N LEU A 176 -3.63 -15.28 9.89
CA LEU A 176 -3.25 -14.49 11.08
C LEU A 176 -4.44 -14.12 11.98
N GLY A 177 -5.66 -14.57 11.65
CA GLY A 177 -6.86 -14.33 12.44
C GLY A 177 -7.43 -12.92 12.30
N VAL A 178 -7.10 -12.19 11.22
CA VAL A 178 -7.71 -10.88 10.93
C VAL A 178 -9.14 -11.06 10.47
N ASN A 179 -10.07 -10.40 11.15
CA ASN A 179 -11.50 -10.44 10.91
C ASN A 179 -12.02 -9.11 10.36
N ASN A 180 -13.30 -9.07 9.97
CA ASN A 180 -13.99 -7.85 9.52
C ASN A 180 -13.32 -7.16 8.31
N ILE A 181 -12.75 -7.97 7.41
CA ILE A 181 -12.15 -7.49 6.16
C ILE A 181 -13.27 -7.15 5.18
N HIS A 182 -13.30 -5.88 4.77
CA HIS A 182 -14.13 -5.43 3.66
C HIS A 182 -13.31 -5.59 2.38
N LEU A 183 -13.74 -6.50 1.51
CA LEU A 183 -13.05 -6.83 0.26
C LEU A 183 -13.87 -6.33 -0.94
N GLY A 184 -13.24 -5.60 -1.86
CA GLY A 184 -13.93 -5.02 -3.01
C GLY A 184 -13.05 -4.78 -4.25
N PRO A 185 -13.63 -4.21 -5.33
CA PRO A 185 -14.98 -3.64 -5.40
C PRO A 185 -16.11 -4.67 -5.55
N SER A 186 -15.78 -5.94 -5.80
CA SER A 186 -16.69 -7.09 -5.74
C SER A 186 -15.98 -8.23 -5.00
N LEU A 187 -16.73 -9.24 -4.57
CA LEU A 187 -16.12 -10.49 -4.09
C LEU A 187 -15.59 -11.31 -5.28
N PRO A 188 -14.62 -12.23 -5.06
CA PRO A 188 -14.26 -13.25 -6.04
C PRO A 188 -15.49 -14.06 -6.48
N ALA A 189 -15.55 -14.37 -7.78
CA ALA A 189 -16.63 -15.15 -8.40
C ALA A 189 -16.52 -16.65 -8.07
#